data_AF-A0A6S8SJZ0-F1
#
_entry.id   AF-A0A6S8SJZ0-F1
#
_cell.length_a   1.000
_cell.length_b   1.000
_cell.length_c   1.000
_cell.angle_alpha   90.00
_cell.angle_beta   90.00
_cell.angle_gamma   90.00
#
_symmetry.space_group_name_H-M   'P 1'
#
loop_
_entity.id
_entity.type
_entity.pdbx_description
1 polymer ?
#
loop_
_entity_poly.entity_id
_entity_poly.type
_entity_poly.pdbx_seq_one_letter_code
_entity_poly.pdbx_strand_id
1 'polypeptide(L)'
;APGSSETVNILLVEKDKQMLLQSFDRLGQSALDHSKDKFLVQSSIVDETFAKNHLDKKAKLSEESVAGSAAEVSKAGKELAESLTAMWNAASSGEDMPIFNKKLQVRHTVASSATSDGKSGGGGSSSSSRAQLSDKTSLENMTPEQMFVEISSLRRKYDELVTFSVNLTAERDILNNTLEQTKRDLNREIATRAKGASGANTKSGGDVATKQSGGGGMPFFVVVFFVLIFFLAGVKLSLMNKVEFLMDAPVLGDLMKMEL
;
A
#
# COMPACT_ATOMS: atom_id res chain seq x y z
N ALA A 1 -24.19 11.76 -17.72
CA ALA A 1 -24.79 11.87 -19.06
C ALA A 1 -23.71 12.29 -20.07
N PRO A 2 -23.88 12.02 -21.38
CA PRO A 2 -22.95 12.53 -22.38
C PRO A 2 -22.77 14.05 -22.23
N GLY A 3 -21.53 14.52 -22.18
CA GLY A 3 -21.20 15.95 -21.99
C GLY A 3 -21.33 16.48 -20.56
N SER A 4 -21.72 15.67 -19.57
CA SER A 4 -21.69 16.08 -18.16
C SER A 4 -20.34 15.81 -17.50
N SER A 5 -20.04 16.54 -16.43
CA SER A 5 -18.90 16.24 -15.55
C SER A 5 -19.39 15.70 -14.20
N GLU A 6 -18.60 14.82 -13.59
CA GLU A 6 -18.83 14.31 -12.24
C GLU A 6 -17.55 14.49 -11.43
N THR A 7 -17.69 14.93 -10.18
CA THR A 7 -16.55 15.18 -9.29
C THR A 7 -16.39 14.02 -8.32
N VAL A 8 -15.21 13.39 -8.33
CA VAL A 8 -14.84 12.35 -7.37
C VAL A 8 -13.93 12.96 -6.32
N ASN A 9 -14.41 12.98 -5.08
CA ASN A 9 -13.65 13.49 -3.94
C ASN A 9 -12.88 12.35 -3.29
N ILE A 10 -11.56 12.51 -3.19
CA ILE A 10 -10.66 11.56 -2.53
C ILE A 10 -10.07 12.23 -1.32
N LEU A 11 -10.26 11.63 -0.15
CA LEU A 11 -9.84 12.16 1.14
C LEU A 11 -8.68 11.32 1.68
N LEU A 12 -7.60 12.00 2.05
CA LEU A 12 -6.48 11.36 2.72
C LEU A 12 -6.84 11.11 4.20
N VAL A 13 -6.60 9.88 4.68
CA VAL A 13 -6.85 9.53 6.08
C VAL A 13 -5.92 10.33 7.00
N GLU A 14 -6.42 10.80 8.14
CA GLU A 14 -5.68 11.70 9.03
C GLU A 14 -4.35 11.08 9.52
N LYS A 15 -4.32 9.77 9.75
CA LYS A 15 -3.09 9.06 10.12
C LYS A 15 -2.00 9.17 9.05
N ASP A 16 -2.36 8.95 7.79
CA ASP A 16 -1.42 8.97 6.67
C ASP A 16 -0.95 10.40 6.39
N LYS A 17 -1.85 11.37 6.53
CA LYS A 17 -1.51 12.79 6.52
C LYS A 17 -0.48 13.13 7.58
N GLN A 18 -0.63 12.66 8.82
CA GLN A 18 0.34 12.90 9.90
C GLN A 18 1.71 12.28 9.60
N MET A 19 1.75 11.07 9.03
CA MET A 19 3.02 10.44 8.62
C MET A 19 3.72 11.22 7.51
N LEU A 20 2.97 11.71 6.52
CA LEU A 20 3.51 12.53 5.44
C LEU A 20 4.04 13.87 5.96
N LEU A 21 3.32 14.52 6.87
CA LEU A 21 3.77 15.75 7.53
C LEU A 21 5.05 15.52 8.34
N GLN A 22 5.11 14.46 9.13
CA GLN A 22 6.32 14.13 9.89
C GLN A 22 7.53 13.86 8.97
N SER A 23 7.30 13.21 7.82
CA SER A 23 8.35 12.98 6.83
C SER A 23 8.81 14.28 6.18
N PHE A 24 7.87 15.17 5.87
CA PHE A 24 8.15 16.50 5.36
C PHE A 24 8.93 17.36 6.37
N ASP A 25 8.58 17.33 7.66
CA ASP A 25 9.29 18.12 8.67
C ASP A 25 10.75 17.68 8.84
N ARG A 26 11.05 16.40 8.59
CA ARG A 26 12.39 15.83 8.74
C ARG A 26 13.26 15.98 7.49
N LEU A 27 12.69 15.80 6.30
CA LEU A 27 13.43 15.69 5.04
C LEU A 27 13.03 16.76 4.00
N GLY A 28 11.98 17.53 4.25
CA GLY A 28 11.43 18.53 3.33
C GLY A 28 10.58 17.93 2.20
N GLN A 29 10.40 18.72 1.13
CA GLN A 29 9.55 18.35 -0.02
C GLN A 29 10.04 17.09 -0.77
N SER A 30 11.34 16.80 -0.72
CA SER A 30 11.90 15.59 -1.36
C SER A 30 11.31 14.29 -0.82
N ALA A 31 10.99 14.23 0.49
CA ALA A 31 10.33 13.05 1.07
C ALA A 31 8.91 12.83 0.54
N LEU A 32 8.24 13.91 0.13
CA LEU A 32 6.90 13.86 -0.45
C LEU A 32 6.91 13.51 -1.94
N ASP A 33 7.97 13.89 -2.65
CA ASP A 33 8.14 13.66 -4.09
C ASP A 33 8.40 12.18 -4.43
N HIS A 34 8.76 11.38 -3.43
CA HIS A 34 8.94 9.93 -3.57
C HIS A 34 7.65 9.11 -3.40
N SER A 35 6.49 9.76 -3.20
CA SER A 35 5.23 9.05 -3.14
C SER A 35 4.98 8.27 -4.44
N LYS A 36 4.72 6.97 -4.28
CA LYS A 36 4.44 6.04 -5.38
C LYS A 36 2.94 5.87 -5.59
N ASP A 37 2.12 6.66 -4.90
CA ASP A 37 0.68 6.55 -4.91
C ASP A 37 0.12 6.92 -6.29
N LYS A 38 -0.74 6.04 -6.80
CA LYS A 38 -1.31 6.14 -8.14
C LYS A 38 -2.78 5.75 -8.06
N PHE A 39 -3.63 6.57 -8.66
CA PHE A 39 -5.01 6.23 -8.90
C PHE A 39 -5.17 5.67 -10.30
N LEU A 40 -6.03 4.66 -10.45
CA LEU A 40 -6.46 4.16 -11.73
C LEU A 40 -7.92 4.59 -11.93
N VAL A 41 -8.16 5.38 -12.97
CA VAL A 41 -9.52 5.69 -13.42
C VAL A 41 -9.83 4.77 -14.58
N GLN A 42 -10.90 3.99 -14.44
CA GLN A 42 -11.40 3.10 -15.49
C GLN A 42 -12.74 3.62 -15.98
N SER A 43 -12.93 3.65 -17.29
CA SER A 43 -14.20 4.03 -17.91
C SER A 43 -14.51 3.10 -19.07
N SER A 44 -15.79 2.85 -19.30
CA SER A 44 -16.29 2.06 -20.43
C SER A 44 -17.43 2.82 -21.11
N ILE A 45 -17.57 2.66 -22.42
CA ILE A 45 -18.71 3.21 -23.18
C ILE A 45 -19.87 2.22 -23.02
N VAL A 46 -21.00 2.71 -22.53
CA VAL A 46 -22.21 1.91 -22.31
C VAL A 46 -23.31 2.28 -23.30
N ASP A 47 -24.19 1.31 -23.57
CA ASP A 47 -25.36 1.52 -24.42
C ASP A 47 -26.32 2.55 -23.81
N GLU A 48 -27.03 3.27 -24.69
CA GLU A 48 -27.97 4.31 -24.29
C GLU A 48 -29.12 3.77 -23.43
N THR A 49 -29.56 2.53 -23.70
CA THR A 49 -30.60 1.83 -22.93
C THR A 49 -30.16 1.60 -21.49
N PHE A 50 -28.93 1.14 -21.29
CA PHE A 50 -28.33 0.98 -19.96
C PHE A 50 -28.20 2.32 -19.26
N ALA A 51 -27.71 3.35 -19.95
CA ALA A 51 -27.51 4.69 -19.38
C ALA A 51 -28.83 5.31 -18.88
N LYS A 52 -29.92 5.20 -19.65
CA LYS A 52 -31.25 5.67 -19.25
C LYS A 52 -31.77 4.92 -18.02
N ASN A 53 -31.73 3.60 -18.04
CA ASN A 53 -32.15 2.77 -16.90
C ASN A 53 -31.35 3.09 -15.63
N HIS A 54 -30.05 3.30 -15.76
CA HIS A 54 -29.19 3.67 -14.63
C HIS A 54 -29.52 5.06 -14.08
N LEU A 55 -29.76 6.05 -14.95
CA LEU A 55 -30.17 7.39 -14.53
C LEU A 55 -31.52 7.39 -13.83
N ASP A 56 -32.51 6.67 -14.37
CA ASP A 56 -33.84 6.57 -13.78
C ASP A 56 -33.80 5.89 -12.40
N LYS A 57 -33.01 4.81 -12.27
CA LYS A 57 -32.80 4.14 -10.97
C LYS A 57 -32.05 5.03 -9.98
N LYS A 58 -31.02 5.79 -10.43
CA LYS A 58 -30.27 6.73 -9.59
C LYS A 58 -31.16 7.89 -9.11
N ALA A 59 -32.04 8.41 -9.96
CA ALA A 59 -32.98 9.47 -9.61
C ALA A 59 -34.00 9.00 -8.57
N LYS A 60 -34.58 7.80 -8.76
CA LYS A 60 -35.49 7.18 -7.79
C LYS A 60 -34.83 6.98 -6.42
N LEU A 61 -33.58 6.51 -6.38
CA LEU A 61 -32.81 6.40 -5.15
C LEU A 61 -32.64 7.74 -4.43
N SER A 62 -32.43 8.84 -5.16
CA SER A 62 -32.30 10.16 -4.54
C SER A 62 -33.63 10.73 -4.01
N GLU A 63 -34.73 10.55 -4.73
CA GLU A 63 -36.05 11.06 -4.32
C GLU A 63 -36.68 10.21 -3.20
N GLU A 64 -36.55 8.90 -3.29
CA GLU A 64 -37.14 7.95 -2.35
C GLU A 64 -36.37 7.88 -1.02
N SER A 65 -35.11 8.33 -0.99
CA SER A 65 -34.34 8.48 0.26
C SER A 65 -34.93 9.49 1.24
N VAL A 66 -35.86 10.35 0.79
CA VAL A 66 -36.50 11.40 1.61
C VAL A 66 -37.89 10.98 2.11
N ALA A 67 -38.55 10.02 1.47
CA ALA A 67 -39.96 9.68 1.77
C ALA A 67 -40.27 8.17 1.83
N GLY A 68 -39.37 7.29 1.40
CA GLY A 68 -39.58 5.84 1.29
C GLY A 68 -39.11 5.04 2.50
N SER A 69 -39.63 3.82 2.63
CA SER A 69 -39.17 2.88 3.67
C SER A 69 -37.73 2.42 3.38
N ALA A 70 -36.90 2.30 4.41
CA ALA A 70 -35.48 1.92 4.28
C ALA A 70 -35.25 0.59 3.53
N ALA A 71 -36.26 -0.28 3.49
CA ALA A 71 -36.20 -1.57 2.79
C ALA A 71 -36.21 -1.42 1.25
N GLU A 72 -36.97 -0.48 0.70
CA GLU A 72 -37.05 -0.29 -0.76
C GLU A 72 -35.81 0.43 -1.32
N VAL A 73 -35.30 1.42 -0.60
CA VAL A 73 -34.04 2.12 -0.93
C VAL A 73 -32.87 1.13 -1.00
N SER A 74 -32.80 0.18 -0.06
CA SER A 74 -31.77 -0.85 -0.03
C SER A 74 -31.88 -1.81 -1.23
N LYS A 75 -33.11 -2.20 -1.60
CA LYS A 75 -33.35 -3.08 -2.76
C LYS A 75 -32.97 -2.40 -4.08
N ALA A 76 -33.39 -1.15 -4.28
CA ALA A 76 -33.05 -0.38 -5.48
C ALA A 76 -31.53 -0.17 -5.62
N GLY A 77 -30.84 0.12 -4.50
CA GLY A 77 -29.38 0.23 -4.47
C GLY A 77 -28.67 -1.08 -4.82
N LYS A 78 -29.19 -2.21 -4.31
CA LYS A 78 -28.66 -3.54 -4.61
C LYS A 78 -28.78 -3.88 -6.10
N GLU A 79 -29.95 -3.67 -6.69
CA GLU A 79 -30.15 -3.90 -8.13
C GLU A 79 -29.25 -3.02 -9.00
N LEU A 80 -29.01 -1.77 -8.60
CA LEU A 80 -28.11 -0.86 -9.30
C LEU A 80 -26.66 -1.38 -9.26
N ALA A 81 -26.21 -1.81 -8.08
CA ALA A 81 -24.87 -2.36 -7.89
C ALA A 81 -24.66 -3.67 -8.67
N GLU A 82 -25.65 -4.56 -8.69
CA GLU A 82 -25.63 -5.80 -9.47
C GLU A 82 -25.56 -5.52 -10.97
N SER A 83 -26.36 -4.56 -11.46
CA SER A 83 -26.36 -4.16 -12.87
C SER A 83 -25.02 -3.56 -13.32
N LEU A 84 -24.41 -2.70 -12.50
CA LEU A 84 -23.06 -2.17 -12.75
C LEU A 84 -22.00 -3.28 -12.73
N THR A 85 -22.09 -4.22 -11.80
CA THR A 85 -21.16 -5.35 -11.69
C THR A 85 -21.24 -6.25 -12.91
N ALA A 86 -22.46 -6.59 -13.36
CA ALA A 86 -22.68 -7.38 -14.56
C ALA A 86 -22.12 -6.69 -15.81
N MET A 87 -22.31 -5.38 -15.94
CA MET A 87 -21.76 -4.58 -17.04
C MET A 87 -20.23 -4.62 -17.05
N TRP A 88 -19.57 -4.42 -15.90
CA TRP A 88 -18.11 -4.47 -15.82
C TRP A 88 -17.54 -5.86 -16.10
N ASN A 89 -18.22 -6.93 -15.66
CA ASN A 89 -17.81 -8.30 -15.97
C ASN A 89 -17.91 -8.57 -17.47
N ALA A 90 -18.99 -8.13 -18.13
CA ALA A 90 -19.14 -8.24 -19.58
C ALA A 90 -18.03 -7.47 -20.31
N ALA A 91 -17.79 -6.22 -19.94
CA ALA A 91 -16.73 -5.38 -20.53
C ALA A 91 -15.32 -5.95 -20.32
N SER A 92 -15.07 -6.67 -19.23
CA SER A 92 -13.77 -7.32 -18.98
C SER A 92 -13.62 -8.67 -19.71
N SER A 93 -14.71 -9.27 -20.19
CA SER A 93 -14.75 -10.63 -20.74
C SER A 93 -14.67 -10.73 -22.27
N GLY A 94 -14.88 -9.63 -23.02
CA GLY A 94 -15.01 -9.72 -24.49
C GLY A 94 -14.74 -8.43 -25.26
N GLU A 95 -14.41 -8.58 -26.55
CA GLU A 95 -13.86 -7.57 -27.48
C GLU A 95 -14.77 -6.35 -27.75
N ASP A 96 -16.05 -6.38 -27.39
CA ASP A 96 -17.04 -5.40 -27.86
C ASP A 96 -17.16 -4.12 -27.03
N MET A 97 -16.68 -4.10 -25.77
CA MET A 97 -16.71 -2.89 -24.93
C MET A 97 -15.30 -2.43 -24.56
N PRO A 98 -14.79 -1.34 -25.17
CA PRO A 98 -13.46 -0.85 -24.85
C PRO A 98 -13.41 -0.27 -23.43
N ILE A 99 -12.51 -0.82 -22.61
CA ILE A 99 -12.16 -0.26 -21.30
C ILE A 99 -11.01 0.73 -21.47
N PHE A 100 -11.25 1.97 -21.08
CA PHE A 100 -10.26 3.03 -21.07
C PHE A 100 -9.67 3.18 -19.67
N ASN A 101 -8.35 3.05 -19.57
CA ASN A 101 -7.62 3.13 -18.31
C ASN A 101 -6.74 4.38 -18.29
N LYS A 102 -6.93 5.23 -17.28
CA LYS A 102 -6.08 6.40 -17.04
C LYS A 102 -5.43 6.32 -15.68
N LYS A 103 -4.10 6.25 -15.66
CA LYS A 103 -3.31 6.30 -14.43
C LYS A 103 -3.00 7.75 -14.05
N LEU A 104 -3.34 8.13 -12.83
CA LEU A 104 -3.08 9.44 -12.25
C LEU A 104 -2.04 9.28 -11.14
N GLN A 105 -1.00 10.11 -11.16
CA GLN A 105 0.02 10.11 -10.12
C GLN A 105 -0.32 11.15 -9.06
N VAL A 106 -0.20 10.77 -7.79
CA VAL A 106 -0.39 11.69 -6.68
C VAL A 106 0.88 12.51 -6.48
N ARG A 107 0.71 13.82 -6.30
CA ARG A 107 1.77 14.73 -5.85
C ARG A 107 1.31 15.38 -4.56
N HIS A 108 2.05 15.14 -3.49
CA HIS A 108 1.80 15.83 -2.23
C HIS A 108 2.48 17.21 -2.27
N THR A 109 1.73 18.23 -1.90
CA THR A 109 2.25 19.59 -1.76
C THR A 109 1.83 20.10 -0.40
N VAL A 110 2.76 20.70 0.32
CA VAL A 110 2.45 21.42 1.55
C VAL A 110 2.18 22.86 1.17
N ALA A 111 0.98 23.36 1.50
CA ALA A 111 0.69 24.77 1.33
C ALA A 111 1.67 25.54 2.22
N SER A 112 2.62 26.26 1.61
CA SER A 112 3.36 27.29 2.34
C SER A 112 2.31 28.31 2.76
N SER A 113 1.98 28.35 4.05
CA SER A 113 1.25 29.48 4.60
C SER A 113 2.03 30.72 4.20
N ALA A 114 1.44 31.56 3.36
CA ALA A 114 2.05 32.78 2.89
C ALA A 114 2.34 33.66 4.11
N THR A 115 3.54 33.56 4.66
CA THR A 115 4.20 34.69 5.28
C THR A 115 4.42 35.69 4.16
N SER A 116 3.62 36.75 4.22
CA SER A 116 3.75 37.94 3.41
C SER A 116 5.13 38.56 3.66
N ASP A 117 6.15 38.12 2.93
CA ASP A 117 7.35 38.89 2.72
C ASP A 117 7.67 38.92 1.24
N GLY A 118 7.44 40.09 0.65
CA GLY A 118 7.69 40.38 -0.74
C GLY A 118 9.15 40.17 -1.07
N LYS A 119 9.45 39.06 -1.73
CA LYS A 119 10.65 38.97 -2.56
C LYS A 119 10.32 38.25 -3.85
N SER A 120 10.05 39.07 -4.86
CA SER A 120 10.05 38.70 -6.27
C SER A 120 11.32 37.93 -6.63
N GLY A 121 11.17 36.66 -6.97
CA GLY A 121 12.22 35.80 -7.51
C GLY A 121 11.57 34.76 -8.43
N GLY A 122 11.87 34.84 -9.72
CA GLY A 122 11.13 34.19 -10.81
C GLY A 122 10.90 32.69 -10.66
N GLY A 123 9.62 32.30 -10.66
CA GLY A 123 9.18 30.92 -10.77
C GLY A 123 9.19 30.47 -12.22
N GLY A 124 10.34 29.97 -12.68
CA GLY A 124 10.45 29.22 -13.93
C GLY A 124 9.71 27.89 -13.80
N SER A 125 8.75 27.65 -14.69
CA SER A 125 8.08 26.37 -14.84
C SER A 125 9.09 25.28 -15.19
N SER A 126 9.45 24.41 -14.25
CA SER A 126 10.13 23.16 -14.56
C SER A 126 9.10 22.16 -15.06
N SER A 127 8.80 22.23 -16.36
CA SER A 127 8.23 21.13 -17.11
C SER A 127 9.07 19.88 -16.82
N SER A 128 8.42 18.86 -16.27
CA SER A 128 8.97 17.52 -16.10
C SER A 128 9.27 16.95 -17.48
N SER A 129 10.46 17.22 -18.00
CA SER A 129 11.04 16.52 -19.14
C SER A 129 11.49 15.16 -18.65
N ARG A 130 10.54 14.21 -18.73
CA ARG A 130 10.77 12.79 -18.92
C ARG A 130 12.08 12.57 -19.68
N ALA A 131 13.02 11.87 -19.04
CA ALA A 131 14.29 11.47 -19.65
C ALA A 131 14.01 10.63 -20.91
N GLN A 132 13.96 11.28 -22.07
CA GLN A 132 14.38 10.65 -23.32
C GLN A 132 15.90 10.62 -23.28
N LEU A 133 16.46 9.42 -23.18
CA LEU A 133 17.76 9.16 -23.79
C LEU A 133 17.57 9.42 -25.29
N SER A 134 17.97 10.60 -25.76
CA SER A 134 18.06 10.88 -27.19
C SER A 134 19.35 11.64 -27.45
N ASP A 135 20.18 10.99 -28.27
CA ASP A 135 21.13 11.54 -29.21
C ASP A 135 22.39 12.24 -28.70
N LYS A 136 23.47 11.46 -28.75
CA LYS A 136 24.89 11.86 -28.73
C LYS A 136 25.32 12.72 -29.94
N THR A 137 24.41 13.37 -30.64
CA THR A 137 24.69 14.06 -31.91
C THR A 137 24.14 15.49 -31.91
N SER A 138 24.89 16.45 -31.35
CA SER A 138 24.90 17.86 -31.78
C SER A 138 25.84 18.75 -30.95
N LEU A 139 27.07 18.31 -30.61
CA LEU A 139 28.03 19.21 -29.96
C LEU A 139 28.66 20.22 -30.95
N GLU A 140 28.63 19.93 -32.25
CA GLU A 140 29.28 20.74 -33.29
C GLU A 140 28.47 21.95 -33.78
N ASN A 141 27.16 22.01 -33.52
CA ASN A 141 26.27 23.07 -34.03
C ASN A 141 25.71 24.00 -32.93
N MET A 142 26.22 23.96 -31.70
CA MET A 142 25.71 24.78 -30.60
C MET A 142 26.35 26.17 -30.60
N THR A 143 25.53 27.22 -30.45
CA THR A 143 26.06 28.58 -30.30
C THR A 143 26.82 28.73 -28.98
N PRO A 144 27.79 29.65 -28.88
CA PRO A 144 28.57 29.84 -27.64
C PRO A 144 27.70 30.10 -26.42
N GLU A 145 26.61 30.87 -26.55
CA GLU A 145 25.70 31.12 -25.42
C GLU A 145 24.96 29.86 -24.95
N GLN A 146 24.56 28.98 -25.88
CA GLN A 146 23.90 27.72 -25.53
C GLN A 146 24.85 26.79 -24.77
N MET A 147 26.12 26.78 -25.16
CA MET A 147 27.15 25.98 -24.51
C MET A 147 27.35 26.41 -23.04
N PHE A 148 27.32 27.71 -22.73
CA PHE A 148 27.39 28.20 -21.35
C PHE A 148 26.19 27.79 -20.48
N VAL A 149 24.99 27.81 -21.06
CA VAL A 149 23.77 27.37 -20.36
C VAL A 149 23.83 25.88 -20.04
N GLU A 150 24.29 25.06 -20.99
CA GLU A 150 24.48 23.63 -20.77
C GLU A 150 25.54 23.32 -19.73
N ILE A 151 26.69 24.00 -19.77
CA ILE A 151 27.76 23.83 -18.77
C ILE A 151 27.25 24.17 -17.36
N SER A 152 26.48 25.25 -17.24
CA SER A 152 25.88 25.66 -15.97
C SER A 152 24.87 24.63 -15.46
N SER A 153 24.06 24.08 -16.36
CA SER A 153 23.12 22.98 -16.06
C SER A 153 23.86 21.70 -15.64
N LEU A 154 24.93 21.33 -16.34
CA LEU A 154 25.77 20.19 -16.00
C LEU A 154 26.40 20.34 -14.62
N ARG A 155 26.89 21.54 -14.30
CA ARG A 155 27.47 21.83 -12.98
C ARG A 155 26.43 21.65 -11.87
N ARG A 156 25.22 22.17 -12.07
CA ARG A 156 24.11 21.97 -11.12
C ARG A 156 23.74 20.49 -10.97
N LYS A 157 23.66 19.73 -12.06
CA LYS A 157 23.41 18.27 -12.03
C LYS A 157 24.53 17.52 -11.29
N TYR A 158 25.77 17.94 -11.47
CA TYR A 158 26.90 17.35 -10.76
C TYR A 158 26.82 17.64 -9.25
N ASP A 159 26.52 18.88 -8.87
CA ASP A 159 26.36 19.26 -7.45
C ASP A 159 25.20 18.50 -6.78
N GLU A 160 24.08 18.30 -7.49
CA GLU A 160 22.95 17.47 -7.04
C GLU A 160 23.37 16.00 -6.87
N LEU A 161 24.12 15.45 -7.82
CA LEU A 161 24.61 14.06 -7.76
C LEU A 161 25.63 13.85 -6.63
N VAL A 162 26.51 14.81 -6.41
CA VAL A 162 27.46 14.83 -5.29
C VAL A 162 26.70 14.87 -3.97
N THR A 163 25.72 15.77 -3.83
CA THR A 163 24.88 15.87 -2.63
C THR A 163 24.13 14.57 -2.36
N PHE A 164 23.56 13.96 -3.40
CA PHE A 164 22.87 12.66 -3.31
C PHE A 164 23.80 11.54 -2.84
N SER A 165 25.04 11.52 -3.34
CA SER A 165 26.05 10.52 -2.95
C SER A 165 26.52 10.71 -1.50
N VAL A 166 26.67 11.95 -1.03
CA VAL A 166 26.94 12.26 0.39
C VAL A 166 25.78 11.78 1.27
N ASN A 167 24.53 12.02 0.86
CA ASN A 167 23.36 11.57 1.61
C ASN A 167 23.28 10.04 1.70
N LEU A 168 23.49 9.32 0.59
CA LEU A 168 23.54 7.85 0.60
C LEU A 168 24.65 7.31 1.52
N THR A 169 25.78 7.99 1.58
CA THR A 169 26.88 7.60 2.47
C THR A 169 26.47 7.80 3.94
N ALA A 170 25.83 8.93 4.26
CA ALA A 170 25.33 9.18 5.61
C ALA A 170 24.26 8.16 6.04
N GLU A 171 23.33 7.81 5.15
CA GLU A 171 22.31 6.78 5.43
C GLU A 171 22.94 5.41 5.67
N ARG A 172 23.93 5.02 4.85
CA ARG A 172 24.67 3.78 5.03
C ARG A 172 25.39 3.75 6.39
N ASP A 173 26.01 4.85 6.78
CA ASP A 173 26.72 4.93 8.07
C ASP A 173 25.75 4.88 9.26
N ILE A 174 24.59 5.52 9.17
CA ILE A 174 23.52 5.44 10.19
C ILE A 174 23.01 4.00 10.34
N LEU A 175 22.73 3.33 9.21
CA LEU A 175 22.25 1.95 9.22
C LEU A 175 23.31 1.00 9.81
N ASN A 176 24.57 1.19 9.45
CA ASN A 176 25.65 0.37 9.98
C ASN A 176 25.80 0.56 11.51
N ASN A 177 25.75 1.80 11.99
CA ASN A 177 25.77 2.09 13.43
C ASN A 177 24.58 1.46 14.17
N THR A 178 23.37 1.54 13.59
CA THR A 178 22.16 0.96 14.18
C THR A 178 22.25 -0.57 14.25
N LEU A 179 22.79 -1.20 13.21
CA LEU A 179 23.01 -2.65 13.18
C LEU A 179 24.03 -3.07 14.24
N GLU A 180 25.15 -2.36 14.34
CA GLU A 180 26.15 -2.62 15.38
C GLU A 180 25.58 -2.43 16.79
N GLN A 181 24.79 -1.39 17.01
CA GLN A 181 24.12 -1.15 18.28
C GLN A 181 23.16 -2.29 18.62
N THR A 182 22.30 -2.70 17.69
CA THR A 182 21.38 -3.83 17.87
C THR A 182 22.12 -5.13 18.19
N LYS A 183 23.25 -5.38 17.53
CA LYS A 183 24.09 -6.55 17.81
C LYS A 183 24.70 -6.51 19.21
N ARG A 184 25.17 -5.34 19.67
CA ARG A 184 25.68 -5.15 21.03
C ARG A 184 24.57 -5.36 22.06
N ASP A 185 23.38 -4.81 21.83
CA ASP A 185 22.23 -4.94 22.71
C ASP A 185 21.75 -6.39 22.80
N LEU A 186 21.66 -7.10 21.66
CA LEU A 186 21.31 -8.52 21.63
C LEU A 186 22.34 -9.36 22.40
N ASN A 187 23.64 -9.14 22.19
CA ASN A 187 24.68 -9.84 22.94
C ASN A 187 24.60 -9.53 24.45
N ARG A 188 24.26 -8.29 24.82
CA ARG A 188 24.03 -7.91 26.21
C ARG A 188 22.83 -8.66 26.79
N GLU A 189 21.73 -8.78 26.05
CA GLU A 189 20.54 -9.51 26.45
C GLU A 189 20.81 -11.02 26.58
N ILE A 190 21.55 -11.62 25.65
CA ILE A 190 21.95 -13.03 25.75
C ILE A 190 22.81 -13.26 27.00
N ALA A 191 23.75 -12.36 27.28
CA ALA A 191 24.60 -12.45 28.46
C ALA A 191 23.82 -12.25 29.78
N THR A 192 22.81 -11.38 29.81
CA THR A 192 21.95 -11.21 30.99
C THR A 192 21.00 -12.38 31.18
N ARG A 193 20.43 -12.93 30.10
CA ARG A 193 19.60 -14.14 30.16
C ARG A 193 20.39 -15.36 30.62
N ALA A 194 21.62 -15.55 30.15
CA ALA A 194 22.48 -16.65 30.60
C ALA A 194 22.80 -16.55 32.11
N LYS A 195 22.99 -15.34 32.64
CA LYS A 195 23.19 -15.11 34.08
C LYS A 195 21.90 -15.29 34.90
N GLY A 196 20.74 -14.93 34.34
CA GLY A 196 19.42 -15.11 34.97
C GLY A 196 18.96 -16.57 35.04
N ALA A 197 19.30 -17.39 34.04
CA ALA A 197 18.98 -18.83 34.03
C ALA A 197 19.91 -19.66 34.95
N SER A 198 21.06 -19.13 35.33
CA SER A 198 22.05 -19.82 36.18
C SER A 198 21.97 -19.43 37.66
N GLY A 199 21.08 -18.51 38.03
CA GLY A 199 21.03 -17.85 39.34
C GLY A 199 20.01 -18.41 40.33
N ALA A 200 19.31 -19.50 40.01
CA ALA A 200 18.32 -20.12 40.89
C ALA A 200 18.84 -21.42 41.51
N ASN A 201 20.09 -21.45 42.01
CA ASN A 201 20.51 -22.50 42.92
C ASN A 201 21.69 -22.06 43.79
N THR A 202 21.41 -21.43 44.94
CA THR A 202 22.29 -21.48 46.11
C THR A 202 21.56 -20.99 47.37
N LYS A 203 20.74 -21.85 47.96
CA LYS A 203 20.86 -22.32 49.37
C LYS A 203 19.57 -22.98 49.88
N SER A 204 19.81 -24.07 50.62
CA SER A 204 19.02 -24.54 51.77
C SER A 204 17.79 -25.40 51.49
N GLY A 205 18.04 -26.71 51.45
CA GLY A 205 17.41 -27.67 52.38
C GLY A 205 15.99 -28.13 52.07
N GLY A 206 15.83 -29.44 51.88
CA GLY A 206 14.53 -30.10 52.01
C GLY A 206 14.32 -31.21 51.01
N ASP A 207 14.58 -32.45 51.44
CA ASP A 207 14.02 -33.66 50.85
C ASP A 207 12.50 -33.53 50.70
N VAL A 208 11.98 -33.53 49.47
CA VAL A 208 10.65 -34.06 49.17
C VAL A 208 10.68 -34.67 47.77
N ALA A 209 10.73 -35.99 47.73
CA ALA A 209 10.43 -36.78 46.55
C ALA A 209 8.99 -36.46 46.08
N THR A 210 8.85 -35.78 44.95
CA THR A 210 7.55 -35.61 44.29
C THR A 210 7.59 -36.29 42.92
N LYS A 211 6.71 -37.26 42.80
CA LYS A 211 6.51 -38.23 41.74
C LYS A 211 6.24 -37.56 40.39
N GLN A 212 7.15 -37.79 39.45
CA GLN A 212 7.06 -37.41 38.04
C GLN A 212 5.94 -38.21 37.35
N SER A 213 4.77 -37.59 37.13
CA SER A 213 3.79 -38.09 36.16
C SER A 213 4.12 -37.51 34.78
N GLY A 214 4.66 -38.37 33.91
CA GLY A 214 5.03 -38.04 32.55
C GLY A 214 3.82 -37.67 31.69
N GLY A 215 3.63 -36.38 31.46
CA GLY A 215 2.83 -35.86 30.36
C GLY A 215 3.75 -35.58 29.18
N GLY A 216 3.81 -36.52 28.22
CA GLY A 216 4.57 -36.37 26.98
C GLY A 216 3.95 -35.31 26.08
N GLY A 217 4.24 -34.03 26.35
CA GLY A 217 3.93 -32.95 25.43
C GLY A 217 4.86 -33.02 24.22
N MET A 218 4.30 -33.03 23.02
CA MET A 218 5.09 -32.90 21.79
C MET A 218 5.94 -31.63 21.86
N PRO A 219 7.23 -31.68 21.48
CA PRO A 219 8.07 -30.50 21.50
C PRO A 219 7.44 -29.43 20.62
N PHE A 220 7.44 -28.18 21.10
CA PHE A 220 6.80 -27.03 20.44
C PHE A 220 7.13 -26.92 18.95
N PHE A 221 8.35 -27.31 18.55
CA PHE A 221 8.79 -27.36 17.16
C PHE A 221 7.96 -28.29 16.26
N VAL A 222 7.45 -29.40 16.79
CA VAL A 222 6.58 -30.33 16.03
C VAL A 222 5.23 -29.69 15.74
N VAL A 223 4.65 -28.98 16.72
CA VAL A 223 3.37 -28.27 16.53
C VAL A 223 3.51 -27.18 15.46
N VAL A 224 4.58 -26.37 15.53
CA VAL A 224 4.87 -25.33 14.53
C VAL A 224 5.08 -25.94 13.14
N PHE A 225 5.76 -27.09 13.06
CA PHE A 225 5.99 -27.77 11.79
C PHE A 225 4.70 -28.29 11.15
N PHE A 226 3.78 -28.86 11.94
CA PHE A 226 2.47 -29.26 11.44
C PHE A 226 1.64 -28.08 10.95
N VAL A 227 1.62 -26.96 11.69
CA VAL A 227 0.90 -25.75 11.27
C VAL A 227 1.43 -25.23 9.93
N LEU A 228 2.75 -25.24 9.74
CA LEU A 228 3.38 -24.78 8.50
C LEU A 228 3.02 -25.69 7.30
N ILE A 229 2.98 -27.00 7.51
CA ILE A 229 2.59 -27.97 6.47
C ILE A 229 1.12 -27.74 6.05
N PHE A 230 0.21 -27.60 7.00
CA PHE A 230 -1.20 -27.34 6.69
C PHE A 230 -1.40 -25.98 5.99
N PHE A 231 -0.66 -24.95 6.39
CA PHE A 231 -0.69 -23.65 5.73
C PHE A 231 -0.22 -23.74 4.27
N LEU A 232 0.91 -24.40 4.01
CA LEU A 232 1.43 -24.59 2.65
C LEU A 232 0.50 -25.44 1.79
N ALA A 233 -0.12 -26.48 2.36
CA ALA A 233 -1.14 -27.28 1.68
C ALA A 233 -2.38 -26.44 1.32
N GLY A 234 -2.84 -25.57 2.22
CA GLY A 234 -3.95 -24.65 1.99
C GLY A 234 -3.67 -23.63 0.88
N VAL A 235 -2.48 -23.02 0.88
CA VAL A 235 -2.05 -22.10 -0.18
C VAL A 235 -1.99 -22.81 -1.53
N LYS A 236 -1.46 -24.04 -1.58
CA LYS A 236 -1.41 -24.84 -2.82
C LYS A 236 -2.81 -25.21 -3.31
N LEU A 237 -3.74 -25.56 -2.42
CA LEU A 237 -5.14 -25.85 -2.79
C LEU A 237 -5.85 -24.60 -3.32
N SER A 238 -5.63 -23.44 -2.69
CA SER A 238 -6.21 -22.17 -3.10
C SER A 238 -5.74 -21.75 -4.50
N LEU A 239 -4.47 -22.01 -4.85
CA LEU A 239 -3.93 -21.76 -6.19
C LEU A 239 -4.49 -22.70 -7.27
N MET A 240 -4.98 -23.88 -6.89
CA MET A 240 -5.51 -24.87 -7.84
C MET A 240 -7.02 -24.70 -8.13
N ASN A 241 -7.68 -23.67 -7.60
CA ASN A 241 -9.13 -23.41 -7.77
C ASN A 241 -10.02 -24.64 -7.48
N LYS A 242 -9.55 -25.61 -6.69
CA LYS A 242 -10.30 -26.81 -6.27
C LYS A 242 -10.97 -26.60 -4.91
N VAL A 243 -11.62 -25.46 -4.73
CA VAL A 243 -12.26 -25.09 -3.44
C VAL A 243 -13.63 -25.76 -3.27
N GLU A 244 -14.20 -26.36 -4.33
CA GLU A 244 -15.50 -27.07 -4.27
C GLU A 244 -15.46 -28.34 -3.39
N PHE A 245 -14.31 -28.99 -3.22
CA PHE A 245 -14.20 -30.18 -2.37
C PHE A 245 -14.28 -29.87 -0.87
N LEU A 246 -14.06 -28.62 -0.45
CA LEU A 246 -14.12 -28.20 0.96
C LEU A 246 -15.54 -27.84 1.44
N MET A 247 -16.49 -27.66 0.51
CA MET A 247 -17.91 -27.49 0.86
C MET A 247 -18.63 -28.82 1.09
N ASP A 248 -18.09 -29.93 0.60
CA ASP A 248 -18.67 -31.27 0.74
C ASP A 248 -18.03 -32.10 1.87
N ALA A 249 -17.02 -31.53 2.56
CA ALA A 249 -16.42 -32.16 3.72
C ALA A 249 -17.38 -31.99 4.92
N PRO A 250 -17.88 -33.09 5.52
CA PRO A 250 -18.81 -33.01 6.64
C PRO A 250 -18.15 -32.23 7.78
N VAL A 251 -18.81 -31.15 8.18
CA VAL A 251 -18.37 -30.32 9.30
C VAL A 251 -18.32 -31.23 10.53
N LEU A 252 -17.13 -31.40 11.09
CA LEU A 252 -16.84 -32.26 12.25
C LEU A 252 -17.71 -31.97 13.49
N GLY A 253 -18.49 -30.87 13.47
CA GLY A 253 -19.46 -30.50 14.48
C GLY A 253 -20.78 -31.29 14.44
N ASP A 254 -21.14 -31.95 13.33
CA ASP A 254 -22.37 -32.74 13.25
C ASP A 254 -22.22 -34.18 13.77
N LEU A 255 -20.98 -34.68 13.84
CA LEU A 255 -20.68 -36.01 14.40
C LEU A 255 -20.79 -36.06 15.94
N MET A 256 -20.84 -34.91 16.63
CA MET A 256 -20.95 -34.84 18.10
C MET A 256 -22.38 -34.64 18.61
N LYS A 257 -23.39 -34.66 17.74
CA LYS A 257 -24.81 -34.54 18.14
C LYS A 257 -25.57 -35.86 18.12
N MET A 258 -24.92 -36.98 17.80
CA MET A 258 -25.56 -38.28 17.67
C MET A 258 -25.18 -39.23 18.82
N GLU A 259 -25.36 -38.79 20.06
CA GLU A 259 -25.47 -39.64 21.25
C GLU A 259 -25.95 -38.81 22.46
N LEU A 260 -27.27 -38.70 22.61
CA LEU A 260 -28.00 -38.45 23.86
C LEU A 260 -29.50 -38.68 23.66
#